data_AF-A0A7V9K3S5-F1
#
_entry.id   AF-A0A7V9K3S5-F1
#
_cell.length_a   1.000
_cell.length_b   1.000
_cell.length_c   1.000
_cell.angle_alpha   90.00
_cell.angle_beta   90.00
_cell.angle_gamma   90.00
#
_symmetry.space_group_name_H-M   'P 1'
#
loop_
_entity.id
_entity.type
_entity.pdbx_description
1 polymer ?
#
loop_
_entity_poly.entity_id
_entity_poly.type
_entity_poly.pdbx_seq_one_letter_code
_entity_poly.pdbx_strand_id
1 'polypeptide(L)'
;MKRPRRAAQSLRTAVDCLPEPTKTAMLSGVRANSIIVGAYSSRDGGICPMLAAHRGGGRTSFEGFAKAWDRYTGAKGRARPATPREITALIAMLEASLADSPGVETNLGHAISEHRVLTARTERVAPRKPRLRSWLPVFRRADAYEAAGHPLHRGSEDTSDPAREREHA
;
A
#
# COMPACT_ATOMS: atom_id res chain seq x y z
N MET A 1 -17.38 -8.71 -16.73
CA MET A 1 -17.65 -7.28 -16.44
C MET A 1 -18.30 -7.15 -15.07
N LYS A 2 -17.67 -6.45 -14.10
CA LYS A 2 -18.34 -6.15 -12.81
C LYS A 2 -19.44 -5.12 -13.07
N ARG A 3 -20.67 -5.37 -12.60
CA ARG A 3 -21.82 -4.47 -12.79
C ARG A 3 -21.52 -3.07 -12.24
N PRO A 4 -21.88 -1.97 -12.94
CA PRO A 4 -21.58 -0.59 -12.54
C PRO A 4 -21.95 -0.25 -11.08
N ARG A 5 -23.08 -0.80 -10.61
CA ARG A 5 -23.55 -0.65 -9.22
C ARG A 5 -22.54 -1.14 -8.18
N ARG A 6 -21.84 -2.25 -8.44
CA ARG A 6 -20.83 -2.78 -7.51
C ARG A 6 -19.58 -1.90 -7.47
N ALA A 7 -19.23 -1.27 -8.59
CA ALA A 7 -18.08 -0.37 -8.64
C ALA A 7 -18.35 0.93 -7.85
N ALA A 8 -19.54 1.51 -8.03
CA ALA A 8 -19.96 2.70 -7.27
C ALA A 8 -20.03 2.41 -5.76
N GLN A 9 -20.61 1.27 -5.36
CA GLN A 9 -20.66 0.89 -3.95
C GLN A 9 -19.26 0.68 -3.36
N SER A 10 -18.38 0.01 -4.10
CA SER A 10 -16.98 -0.19 -3.67
C SER A 10 -16.23 1.12 -3.50
N LEU A 11 -16.48 2.12 -4.35
CA LEU A 11 -15.88 3.45 -4.21
C LEU A 11 -16.42 4.16 -2.98
N ARG A 12 -17.74 4.13 -2.76
CA ARG A 12 -18.35 4.74 -1.57
C ARG A 12 -17.77 4.16 -0.28
N THR A 13 -17.73 2.83 -0.15
CA THR A 13 -17.11 2.19 1.01
C THR A 13 -15.64 2.59 1.17
N ALA A 14 -14.89 2.71 0.08
CA ALA A 14 -13.50 3.17 0.16
C ALA A 14 -13.37 4.63 0.61
N VAL A 15 -14.31 5.50 0.23
CA VAL A 15 -14.39 6.89 0.69
C VAL A 15 -14.72 6.94 2.19
N ASP A 16 -15.67 6.13 2.65
CA ASP A 16 -16.07 6.10 4.06
C ASP A 16 -14.95 5.63 5.00
N CYS A 17 -14.05 4.77 4.50
CA CYS A 17 -12.87 4.34 5.24
C CYS A 17 -11.75 5.39 5.30
N LEU A 18 -11.84 6.50 4.56
CA LEU A 18 -10.83 7.55 4.62
C LEU A 18 -10.98 8.36 5.91
N PRO A 19 -9.87 8.72 6.58
CA PRO A 19 -9.91 9.66 7.70
C PRO A 19 -10.54 10.99 7.28
N GLU A 20 -11.29 11.62 8.18
CA GLU A 20 -11.95 12.90 7.93
C GLU A 20 -11.00 13.99 7.37
N PRO A 21 -9.78 14.20 7.92
CA PRO A 21 -8.86 15.18 7.36
C PRO A 21 -8.46 14.88 5.90
N THR A 22 -8.40 13.59 5.55
CA THR A 22 -8.09 13.15 4.18
C THR A 22 -9.29 13.37 3.25
N LYS A 23 -10.52 13.12 3.72
CA LYS A 23 -11.75 13.41 2.96
C LYS A 23 -11.86 14.91 2.65
N THR A 24 -11.64 15.77 3.65
CA THR A 24 -11.67 17.23 3.50
C THR A 24 -10.57 17.74 2.56
N ALA A 25 -9.33 17.29 2.74
CA ALA A 25 -8.23 17.65 1.86
C ALA A 25 -8.46 17.16 0.42
N MET A 26 -9.01 15.96 0.24
CA MET A 26 -9.37 15.42 -1.07
C MET A 26 -10.46 16.26 -1.73
N LEU A 27 -11.51 16.64 -0.99
CA LEU A 27 -12.60 17.45 -1.52
C LEU A 27 -12.10 18.82 -2.02
N SER A 28 -11.27 19.49 -1.22
CA SER A 28 -10.61 20.73 -1.62
C SER A 28 -9.70 20.51 -2.85
N GLY A 29 -8.87 19.47 -2.83
CA GLY A 29 -7.94 19.15 -3.90
C GLY A 29 -8.63 18.83 -5.23
N VAL A 30 -9.72 18.06 -5.21
CA VAL A 30 -10.50 17.71 -6.41
C VAL A 30 -11.17 18.93 -7.03
N ARG A 31 -11.55 19.93 -6.24
CA ARG A 31 -12.11 21.19 -6.75
C ARG A 31 -11.06 22.11 -7.36
N ALA A 32 -9.86 22.12 -6.81
CA ALA A 32 -8.79 23.04 -7.20
C ALA A 32 -7.90 22.52 -8.34
N ASN A 33 -7.94 21.23 -8.67
CA ASN A 33 -6.97 20.61 -9.58
C ASN A 33 -7.65 19.82 -10.71
N SER A 34 -6.94 19.68 -11.83
CA SER A 34 -7.32 18.76 -12.90
C SER A 34 -7.11 17.31 -12.47
N ILE A 35 -8.20 16.57 -12.29
CA ILE A 35 -8.15 15.20 -11.80
C ILE A 35 -8.00 14.20 -12.96
N ILE A 36 -7.14 13.20 -12.75
CA ILE A 36 -6.94 12.08 -13.66
C ILE A 36 -7.32 10.74 -13.02
N VAL A 37 -7.48 9.73 -13.88
CA VAL A 37 -7.73 8.33 -13.51
C VAL A 37 -6.63 7.45 -14.09
N GLY A 38 -6.35 6.31 -13.47
CA GLY A 38 -5.42 5.30 -14.00
C GLY A 38 -3.93 5.63 -13.88
N ALA A 39 -3.56 6.73 -13.21
CA ALA A 39 -2.19 7.10 -12.90
C ALA A 39 -2.12 8.04 -11.70
N TYR A 40 -0.92 8.23 -11.15
CA TYR A 40 -0.66 9.10 -10.00
C TYR A 40 -0.58 10.59 -10.40
N SER A 41 0.12 10.87 -11.49
CA SER A 41 0.22 12.18 -12.14
C SER A 41 0.33 12.01 -13.66
N SER A 42 -0.01 13.06 -14.41
CA SER A 42 0.18 13.17 -15.86
C SER A 42 1.23 14.23 -16.18
N ARG A 43 1.83 14.13 -17.37
CA ARG A 43 2.73 15.15 -17.93
C ARG A 43 2.02 16.49 -18.16
N ASP A 44 0.71 16.44 -18.40
CA ASP A 44 -0.14 17.63 -18.62
C ASP A 44 -0.56 18.32 -17.32
N GLY A 45 0.05 17.96 -16.17
CA GLY A 45 -0.22 18.57 -14.86
C GLY A 45 -1.41 17.99 -14.11
N GLY A 46 -2.14 17.04 -14.70
CA GLY A 46 -3.23 16.35 -14.01
C GLY A 46 -2.74 15.43 -12.88
N ILE A 47 -3.51 15.32 -11.80
CA ILE A 47 -3.16 14.51 -10.61
C ILE A 47 -4.30 13.61 -10.16
N CYS A 48 -3.98 12.48 -9.52
CA CYS A 48 -5.02 11.64 -8.95
C CYS A 48 -5.64 12.28 -7.70
N PRO A 49 -6.88 11.89 -7.31
CA PRO A 49 -7.53 12.46 -6.13
C PRO A 49 -6.72 12.27 -4.84
N MET A 50 -6.00 11.16 -4.72
CA MET A 50 -5.16 10.89 -3.54
C MET A 50 -3.96 11.84 -3.46
N LEU A 51 -3.30 12.13 -4.59
CA LEU A 51 -2.22 13.11 -4.64
C LEU A 51 -2.75 14.53 -4.38
N ALA A 52 -3.94 14.86 -4.89
CA ALA A 52 -4.60 16.13 -4.59
C ALA A 52 -4.85 16.28 -3.07
N ALA A 53 -5.34 15.21 -2.43
CA ALA A 53 -5.52 15.18 -0.99
C ALA A 53 -4.19 15.35 -0.24
N HIS A 54 -3.14 14.66 -0.67
CA HIS A 54 -1.83 14.71 -0.02
C HIS A 54 -1.23 16.12 -0.03
N ARG A 55 -1.33 16.81 -1.18
CA ARG A 55 -0.92 18.21 -1.33
C ARG A 55 -1.73 19.16 -0.45
N GLY A 56 -3.01 18.86 -0.25
CA GLY A 56 -3.89 19.57 0.67
C GLY A 56 -3.71 19.21 2.15
N GLY A 57 -2.72 18.40 2.51
CA GLY A 57 -2.43 18.04 3.91
C GLY A 57 -2.91 16.65 4.34
N GLY A 58 -3.51 15.85 3.45
CA GLY A 58 -3.85 14.46 3.71
C GLY A 58 -2.60 13.62 4.00
N ARG A 59 -2.53 12.97 5.17
CA ARG A 59 -1.35 12.18 5.59
C ARG A 59 -1.48 10.68 5.33
N THR A 60 -2.61 10.24 4.77
CA THR A 60 -2.89 8.83 4.52
C THR A 60 -2.80 8.50 3.04
N SER A 61 -2.10 7.43 2.70
CA SER A 61 -2.23 6.78 1.41
C SER A 61 -3.17 5.57 1.57
N PHE A 62 -4.25 5.54 0.78
CA PHE A 62 -5.20 4.43 0.82
C PHE A 62 -5.29 3.76 -0.55
N GLU A 63 -4.50 2.69 -0.71
CA GLU A 63 -4.42 1.92 -1.96
C GLU A 63 -5.80 1.33 -2.34
N GLY A 64 -6.62 1.01 -1.35
CA GLY A 64 -8.00 0.56 -1.54
C GLY A 64 -8.86 1.57 -2.29
N PHE A 65 -8.72 2.86 -1.97
CA PHE A 65 -9.40 3.93 -2.70
C PHE A 65 -8.88 4.07 -4.13
N ALA A 66 -7.56 4.07 -4.35
CA ALA A 66 -7.00 4.18 -5.70
C ALA A 66 -7.52 3.08 -6.63
N LYS A 67 -7.52 1.82 -6.14
CA LYS A 67 -8.07 0.67 -6.86
C LYS A 67 -9.58 0.79 -7.10
N ALA A 68 -10.34 1.32 -6.13
CA ALA A 68 -11.77 1.51 -6.26
C ALA A 68 -12.13 2.63 -7.25
N TRP A 69 -11.37 3.73 -7.24
CA TRP A 69 -11.48 4.85 -8.16
C TRP A 69 -11.25 4.44 -9.61
N ASP A 70 -10.13 3.76 -9.88
CA ASP A 70 -9.81 3.27 -11.22
C ASP A 70 -10.85 2.27 -11.72
N ARG A 71 -11.37 1.42 -10.82
CA ARG A 71 -12.45 0.49 -11.17
C ARG A 71 -13.77 1.19 -11.47
N TYR A 72 -14.13 2.22 -10.71
CA TYR A 72 -15.35 3.00 -10.92
C TYR A 72 -15.33 3.73 -12.26
N THR A 73 -14.18 4.32 -12.59
CA THR A 73 -13.96 5.10 -13.81
C THR A 73 -13.63 4.23 -15.04
N GLY A 74 -13.49 2.92 -14.82
CA GLY A 74 -13.15 1.96 -15.87
C GLY A 74 -11.75 2.18 -16.46
N ALA A 75 -10.81 2.71 -15.68
CA ALA A 75 -9.44 2.91 -16.10
C ALA A 75 -8.79 1.56 -16.43
N LYS A 76 -8.47 1.34 -17.72
CA LYS A 76 -7.84 0.09 -18.22
C LYS A 76 -6.32 0.22 -18.31
N GLY A 77 -5.69 0.88 -17.34
CA GLY A 77 -4.24 1.07 -17.29
C GLY A 77 -3.69 2.21 -18.16
N ARG A 78 -4.55 3.09 -18.69
CA ARG A 78 -4.11 4.33 -19.36
C ARG A 78 -4.61 5.54 -18.58
N ALA A 79 -3.69 6.46 -18.30
CA ALA A 79 -4.01 7.73 -17.69
C ALA A 79 -4.94 8.54 -18.60
N ARG A 80 -6.02 9.09 -18.05
CA ARG A 80 -6.90 10.02 -18.76
C ARG A 80 -7.59 10.99 -17.80
N PRO A 81 -8.00 12.18 -18.29
CA PRO A 81 -8.75 13.13 -17.46
C PRO A 81 -10.06 12.52 -16.92
N ALA A 82 -10.34 12.74 -15.64
CA ALA A 82 -11.63 12.37 -15.07
C ALA A 82 -12.74 13.18 -15.77
N THR A 83 -13.85 12.52 -16.11
CA THR A 83 -14.99 13.20 -16.71
C THR A 83 -15.68 14.06 -15.66
N PRO A 84 -16.41 15.12 -16.05
CA PRO A 84 -17.15 15.96 -15.11
C PRO A 84 -18.10 15.13 -14.22
N ARG A 85 -18.79 14.15 -14.80
CA ARG A 85 -19.71 13.27 -14.08
C ARG A 85 -19.02 12.44 -12.99
N GLU A 86 -17.82 11.94 -13.27
CA GLU A 86 -17.04 11.17 -12.29
C GLU A 86 -16.53 12.05 -11.15
N ILE A 87 -16.12 13.29 -11.47
CA ILE A 87 -15.71 14.28 -10.48
C ILE A 87 -16.90 14.65 -9.59
N THR A 88 -18.06 14.97 -10.18
CA THR A 88 -19.30 15.26 -9.43
C THR A 88 -19.70 14.09 -8.53
N ALA A 89 -19.60 12.85 -9.02
CA ALA A 89 -19.92 11.68 -8.22
C ALA A 89 -18.96 11.51 -7.03
N LEU A 90 -17.66 11.72 -7.23
CA LEU A 90 -16.68 11.66 -6.15
C LEU A 90 -16.92 12.75 -5.09
N ILE A 91 -17.17 13.99 -5.54
CA ILE A 91 -17.51 15.11 -4.65
C ILE A 91 -18.75 14.77 -3.82
N ALA A 92 -19.83 14.31 -4.44
CA ALA A 92 -21.06 13.96 -3.74
C ALA A 92 -20.84 12.84 -2.71
N MET A 93 -19.99 11.84 -3.01
CA MET A 93 -19.64 10.80 -2.05
C MET A 93 -18.83 11.35 -0.87
N LEU A 94 -17.87 12.24 -1.12
CA LEU A 94 -17.07 12.88 -0.07
C LEU A 94 -17.93 13.75 0.84
N GLU A 95 -18.79 14.58 0.25
CA GLU A 95 -19.70 15.46 0.99
C GLU A 95 -20.69 14.67 1.84
N ALA A 96 -21.30 13.61 1.29
CA ALA A 96 -22.18 12.73 2.06
C ALA A 96 -21.43 12.07 3.23
N SER A 97 -20.23 11.52 2.97
CA SER A 97 -19.41 10.86 4.00
C SER A 97 -18.94 11.82 5.10
N LEU A 98 -18.76 13.10 4.78
CA LEU A 98 -18.42 14.16 5.74
C LEU A 98 -19.66 14.60 6.54
N ALA A 99 -20.81 14.76 5.89
CA ALA A 99 -22.07 15.09 6.56
C ALA A 99 -22.53 13.97 7.52
N ASP A 100 -22.29 12.72 7.16
CA ASP A 100 -22.57 11.53 7.98
C ASP A 100 -21.51 11.28 9.07
N SER A 101 -20.46 12.11 9.17
CA SER A 101 -19.48 12.08 10.26
C SER A 101 -19.81 13.17 11.29
N PRO A 102 -20.79 12.98 12.20
CA PRO A 102 -20.99 13.90 13.32
C PRO A 102 -19.79 13.78 14.25
N GLY A 103 -18.83 14.70 14.13
CA GLY A 103 -17.72 14.93 15.08
C GLY A 103 -17.16 13.65 15.71
N VAL A 104 -16.58 12.75 14.91
CA VAL A 104 -15.99 11.50 15.41
C VAL A 104 -14.58 11.75 15.97
N GLU A 105 -14.49 12.67 16.92
CA GLU A 105 -13.40 12.66 17.89
C GLU A 105 -13.62 11.52 18.92
N THR A 106 -14.82 10.92 18.94
CA THR A 106 -15.29 10.03 20.02
C THR A 106 -15.20 8.52 19.77
N ASN A 107 -14.82 7.99 18.60
CA ASN A 107 -14.86 6.53 18.38
C ASN A 107 -13.49 5.85 18.40
N LEU A 108 -12.48 6.36 17.69
CA LEU A 108 -11.18 5.69 17.64
C LEU A 108 -10.41 5.81 18.97
N GLY A 109 -10.45 6.97 19.61
CA GLY A 109 -9.86 7.18 20.93
C GLY A 109 -10.54 6.31 22.01
N HIS A 110 -11.87 6.19 21.95
CA HIS A 110 -12.64 5.33 22.84
C HIS A 110 -12.33 3.86 22.61
N ALA A 111 -12.29 3.39 21.35
CA ALA A 111 -11.95 2.01 21.01
C ALA A 111 -10.51 1.65 21.43
N ILE A 112 -9.55 2.56 21.28
CA ILE A 112 -8.17 2.37 21.78
C ILE A 112 -8.14 2.31 23.31
N SER A 113 -8.89 3.19 23.99
CA SER A 113 -8.99 3.19 25.46
C SER A 113 -9.62 1.91 25.99
N GLU A 114 -10.74 1.49 25.42
CA GLU A 114 -11.44 0.24 25.76
C GLU A 114 -10.54 -0.98 25.53
N HIS A 115 -9.85 -1.03 24.39
CA HIS A 115 -8.90 -2.11 24.11
C HIS A 115 -7.76 -2.15 25.14
N ARG A 116 -7.18 -1.00 25.50
CA ARG A 116 -6.14 -0.90 26.55
C ARG A 116 -6.64 -1.32 27.92
N VAL A 117 -7.88 -0.98 28.28
CA VAL A 117 -8.52 -1.41 29.54
C VAL A 117 -8.74 -2.92 29.55
N LEU A 118 -9.19 -3.50 28.45
CA LEU A 118 -9.41 -4.94 28.32
C LEU A 118 -8.09 -5.73 28.38
N THR A 119 -7.02 -5.26 27.72
CA THR A 119 -5.69 -5.90 27.80
C THR A 119 -5.05 -5.75 29.19
N ALA A 120 -5.24 -4.61 29.87
CA ALA A 120 -4.76 -4.44 31.24
C ALA A 120 -5.50 -5.35 32.24
N ARG A 121 -6.72 -5.77 31.93
CA ARG A 121 -7.52 -6.69 32.75
C ARG A 121 -7.11 -8.14 32.56
N THR A 122 -6.70 -8.52 31.35
CA THR A 122 -6.14 -9.85 31.08
C THR A 122 -4.72 -10.01 31.62
N GLU A 123 -3.94 -8.94 31.70
CA GLU A 123 -2.57 -8.95 32.27
C GLU A 123 -2.53 -9.10 33.81
N ARG A 124 -3.63 -8.80 34.52
CA ARG A 124 -3.73 -9.05 35.98
C ARG A 124 -3.98 -10.52 36.33
N VAL A 125 -4.20 -11.38 35.33
CA VAL A 125 -4.25 -12.84 35.47
C VAL A 125 -3.06 -13.44 34.71
N ALA A 126 -1.85 -12.95 34.98
CA ALA A 126 -0.65 -13.63 34.53
C ALA A 126 -0.48 -14.93 35.35
N PRO A 127 -0.53 -16.13 34.74
CA PRO A 127 -0.12 -17.34 35.44
C PRO A 127 1.36 -17.23 35.81
N ARG A 128 1.68 -17.58 37.06
CA ARG A 128 3.06 -17.72 37.56
C ARG A 128 3.85 -18.55 36.55
N LYS A 129 4.93 -17.99 35.99
CA LYS A 129 5.84 -18.71 35.09
C LYS A 129 6.31 -20.01 35.77
N PRO A 130 6.03 -21.21 35.23
CA PRO A 130 6.62 -22.41 35.76
C PRO A 130 8.11 -22.43 35.43
N ARG A 131 8.93 -22.73 36.44
CA ARG A 131 10.38 -22.93 36.28
C ARG A 131 10.62 -24.14 35.39
N LEU A 132 11.48 -23.93 34.41
CA LEU A 132 11.93 -24.81 33.34
C LEU A 132 12.15 -26.29 33.75
N ARG A 133 11.65 -27.23 32.94
CA ARG A 133 12.41 -28.44 32.52
C ARG A 133 11.78 -29.14 31.30
N SER A 134 12.60 -29.20 30.24
CA SER A 134 12.78 -30.31 29.28
C SER A 134 11.91 -30.45 28.01
N TRP A 135 12.66 -30.73 26.92
CA TRP A 135 12.32 -31.31 25.61
C TRP A 135 12.12 -30.39 24.38
N LEU A 136 13.29 -30.01 23.84
CA LEU A 136 13.70 -29.89 22.42
C LEU A 136 13.58 -28.55 21.66
N PRO A 137 14.72 -28.01 21.18
CA PRO A 137 14.82 -26.91 20.24
C PRO A 137 14.93 -27.43 18.79
N VAL A 138 13.97 -27.05 17.95
CA VAL A 138 14.16 -27.03 16.50
C VAL A 138 14.19 -25.57 16.13
N PHE A 139 15.37 -24.99 15.96
CA PHE A 139 15.73 -24.21 14.78
C PHE A 139 17.23 -23.91 14.81
N ARG A 140 17.83 -24.19 13.66
CA ARG A 140 19.24 -24.45 13.39
C ARG A 140 19.83 -23.18 12.76
N ARG A 141 20.72 -22.52 13.51
CA ARG A 141 21.98 -21.85 13.11
C ARG A 141 22.02 -21.17 11.72
N ALA A 142 21.98 -19.84 11.70
CA ALA A 142 22.16 -18.99 10.52
C ALA A 142 23.64 -18.71 10.16
N ASP A 143 24.61 -19.26 10.89
CA ASP A 143 26.03 -18.88 10.75
C ASP A 143 26.89 -19.89 9.98
N ALA A 144 26.28 -20.77 9.18
CA ALA A 144 27.01 -21.83 8.46
C ALA A 144 27.13 -21.61 6.94
N TYR A 145 26.66 -20.48 6.40
CA TYR A 145 26.75 -20.19 4.96
C TYR A 145 28.05 -19.46 4.56
N GLU A 146 28.77 -18.83 5.50
CA GLU A 146 30.03 -18.12 5.18
C GLU A 146 31.29 -18.98 5.36
N ALA A 147 31.21 -20.13 6.05
CA ALA A 147 32.37 -21.00 6.31
C ALA A 147 32.61 -22.11 5.27
N ALA A 148 31.73 -22.24 4.27
CA ALA A 148 31.91 -23.19 3.17
C ALA A 148 32.48 -22.44 1.96
N GLY A 149 33.80 -22.36 1.90
CA GLY A 149 34.53 -21.91 0.71
C GLY A 149 34.02 -22.63 -0.53
N HIS A 150 33.50 -21.88 -1.49
CA HIS A 150 33.01 -22.38 -2.76
C HIS A 150 33.96 -21.94 -3.88
N PRO A 151 34.99 -22.73 -4.24
CA PRO A 151 35.74 -22.52 -5.46
C PRO A 151 35.07 -23.33 -6.56
N LEU A 152 34.32 -22.67 -7.44
CA LEU A 152 34.11 -23.18 -8.80
C LEU A 152 34.69 -22.18 -9.77
N HIS A 153 35.96 -22.43 -10.04
CA HIS A 153 36.71 -21.99 -11.21
C HIS A 153 35.89 -22.28 -12.47
N ARG A 154 35.29 -21.23 -13.05
CA ARG A 154 34.86 -21.24 -14.45
C ARG A 154 36.12 -20.93 -15.25
N GLY A 155 36.65 -21.97 -15.91
CA GLY A 155 37.81 -21.85 -16.80
C GLY A 155 37.56 -20.78 -17.86
N SER A 156 38.47 -19.83 -17.91
CA SER A 156 38.69 -18.89 -19.00
C SER A 156 39.26 -19.65 -20.20
N GLU A 157 38.50 -19.72 -21.29
CA GLU A 157 39.09 -19.79 -22.62
C GLU A 157 39.64 -18.40 -22.92
N ASP A 158 40.96 -18.26 -22.94
CA ASP A 158 41.60 -17.24 -23.77
C ASP A 158 42.93 -17.78 -24.31
N THR A 159 42.83 -18.25 -25.56
CA THR A 159 43.69 -17.89 -26.69
C THR A 159 45.03 -17.21 -26.37
N SER A 160 46.14 -17.89 -26.66
CA SER A 160 47.22 -17.48 -27.59
C SER A 160 48.55 -18.15 -27.23
N ASP A 161 49.13 -18.97 -28.11
CA ASP A 161 50.41 -18.71 -28.81
C ASP A 161 50.94 -19.96 -29.60
N PRO A 162 51.82 -19.79 -30.60
CA PRO A 162 51.71 -20.44 -31.90
C PRO A 162 53.08 -21.01 -32.32
N ALA A 163 53.47 -22.20 -31.89
CA ALA A 163 54.78 -22.71 -32.27
C ALA A 163 54.75 -24.22 -32.40
N ARG A 164 54.22 -24.66 -33.54
CA ARG A 164 54.42 -26.01 -34.07
C ARG A 164 55.25 -25.90 -35.36
N GLU A 165 56.50 -25.51 -35.18
CA GLU A 165 57.62 -25.91 -36.03
C GLU A 165 58.54 -26.76 -35.15
N ARG A 166 59.31 -27.76 -35.55
CA ARG A 166 59.48 -28.64 -36.72
C ARG A 166 60.40 -29.75 -36.16
N GLU A 167 60.26 -30.96 -36.69
CA GLU A 167 61.23 -32.08 -36.76
C GLU A 167 62.39 -32.16 -35.73
N HIS A 168 62.61 -33.34 -35.10
CA HIS A 168 63.90 -34.04 -35.11
C HIS A 168 63.85 -35.38 -34.33
N ALA A 169 64.49 -36.39 -34.94
CA ALA A 169 64.85 -37.74 -34.49
C ALA A 169 63.81 -38.86 -34.67
#